data_AF-K1TLE9-F1
#
_entry.id   AF-K1TLE9-F1
#
_cell.length_a   1.000
_cell.length_b   1.000
_cell.length_c   1.000
_cell.angle_alpha   90.00
_cell.angle_beta   90.00
_cell.angle_gamma   90.00
#
_symmetry.space_group_name_H-M   'P 1'
#
loop_
_entity.id
_entity.type
_entity.pdbx_description
1 polymer ?
#
loop_
_entity_poly.entity_id
_entity_poly.type
_entity_poly.pdbx_seq_one_letter_code
_entity_poly.pdbx_strand_id
1 'polypeptide(L)'
;LFMRPGSMVLKIYKHSVIRENHLDFPEHIFYEDNCAGPLWSLYFRRFERVEEPLYYYYQHAVSTVHHITEEKCRDRMKAAELLYTECENRGFLTEYREQIEYRFTELYYVITLFSYLSGVEKPKMSFVKELREGTERHFPEFDRNKYYLEYTGPEERKFIAMQKKSDLRFYLYYRIRQFVWKLRA
;
A
#
# COMPACT_ATOMS: atom_id res chain seq x y z
N LEU A 1 -6.17 -13.15 7.05
CA LEU A 1 -4.72 -12.92 6.91
C LEU A 1 -4.41 -11.86 5.84
N PHE A 2 -5.02 -11.94 4.65
CA PHE A 2 -4.80 -11.02 3.52
C PHE A 2 -4.70 -9.53 3.89
N MET A 3 -5.59 -9.04 4.76
CA MET A 3 -5.64 -7.62 5.14
C MET A 3 -4.43 -7.15 5.94
N ARG A 4 -3.90 -8.02 6.81
CA ARG A 4 -2.83 -7.69 7.75
C ARG A 4 -1.93 -8.93 7.93
N PRO A 5 -1.15 -9.31 6.90
CA PRO A 5 -0.31 -10.49 6.98
C PRO A 5 0.90 -10.26 7.89
N GLY A 6 1.22 -9.02 8.25
CA GLY A 6 2.49 -8.66 8.91
C GLY A 6 3.68 -8.78 7.96
N SER A 7 4.87 -8.36 8.39
CA SER A 7 6.08 -8.38 7.55
C SER A 7 6.41 -9.80 7.07
N MET A 8 6.66 -9.97 5.77
CA MET A 8 6.89 -11.29 5.18
C MET A 8 8.27 -11.87 5.54
N VAL A 9 9.27 -11.01 5.78
CA VAL A 9 10.63 -11.42 6.15
C VAL A 9 10.76 -11.95 7.58
N LEU A 10 9.66 -11.96 8.34
CA LEU A 10 9.58 -12.47 9.72
C LEU A 10 8.85 -13.81 9.81
N LYS A 11 8.75 -14.56 8.70
CA LYS A 11 7.93 -15.78 8.62
C LYS A 11 8.70 -16.95 8.03
N ILE A 12 8.27 -18.15 8.41
CA ILE A 12 8.68 -19.40 7.79
C ILE A 12 7.54 -19.88 6.89
N TYR A 13 7.87 -20.20 5.65
CA TYR A 13 6.89 -20.62 4.64
C TYR A 13 7.11 -22.09 4.26
N LYS A 14 6.01 -22.82 4.10
CA LYS A 14 6.08 -24.18 3.55
C LYS A 14 6.47 -24.11 2.07
N HIS A 15 7.61 -24.70 1.72
CA HIS A 15 8.16 -24.68 0.36
C HIS A 15 7.14 -25.06 -0.72
N SER A 16 6.33 -26.09 -0.47
CA SER A 16 5.33 -26.58 -1.43
C SER A 16 4.29 -25.51 -1.78
N VAL A 17 3.87 -24.70 -0.82
CA VAL A 17 2.89 -23.61 -1.05
C VAL A 17 3.45 -22.62 -2.06
N ILE A 18 4.74 -22.29 -1.98
CA ILE A 18 5.37 -21.33 -2.88
C ILE A 18 5.56 -21.93 -4.27
N ARG A 19 6.17 -23.12 -4.35
CA ARG A 19 6.54 -23.72 -5.65
C ARG A 19 5.35 -24.19 -6.47
N GLU A 20 4.39 -24.86 -5.84
CA GLU A 20 3.24 -25.44 -6.55
C GLU A 20 2.27 -24.37 -7.06
N ASN A 21 2.28 -23.18 -6.46
CA ASN A 21 1.39 -22.07 -6.82
C ASN A 21 2.10 -20.94 -7.57
N HIS A 22 3.37 -21.13 -7.96
CA HIS A 22 4.18 -20.13 -8.68
C HIS A 22 4.12 -18.75 -8.02
N LEU A 23 4.47 -18.72 -6.74
CA LEU A 23 4.41 -17.55 -5.89
C LEU A 23 5.79 -16.88 -5.84
N ASP A 24 6.17 -16.22 -6.93
CA ASP A 24 7.44 -15.51 -7.03
C ASP A 24 7.28 -14.03 -6.66
N PHE A 25 8.41 -13.38 -6.36
CA PHE A 25 8.43 -11.93 -6.15
C PHE A 25 8.38 -11.20 -7.49
N PRO A 26 7.68 -10.04 -7.58
CA PRO A 26 7.87 -9.14 -8.69
C PRO A 26 9.33 -8.70 -8.83
N GLU A 27 9.88 -8.85 -10.03
CA GLU A 27 11.25 -8.44 -10.32
C GLU A 27 11.33 -6.94 -10.67
N HIS A 28 12.51 -6.34 -10.43
CA HIS A 28 12.86 -4.98 -10.84
C HIS A 28 11.94 -3.87 -10.31
N ILE A 29 11.43 -4.00 -9.09
CA ILE A 29 10.68 -2.95 -8.38
C ILE A 29 11.07 -2.90 -6.91
N PHE A 30 10.95 -1.73 -6.29
CA PHE A 30 10.93 -1.60 -4.83
C PHE A 30 9.54 -1.95 -4.27
N TYR A 31 9.47 -2.37 -3.00
CA TYR A 31 8.21 -2.77 -2.35
C TYR A 31 7.50 -3.95 -3.04
N GLU A 32 8.29 -4.88 -3.57
CA GLU A 32 7.86 -6.15 -4.14
C GLU A 32 7.01 -6.97 -3.16
N ASP A 33 7.28 -6.81 -1.86
CA ASP A 33 6.58 -7.41 -0.74
C ASP A 33 5.11 -6.96 -0.62
N ASN A 34 4.77 -5.75 -1.11
CA ASN A 34 3.40 -5.26 -1.14
C ASN A 34 2.49 -6.04 -2.09
N CYS A 35 3.07 -6.70 -3.09
CA CYS A 35 2.37 -7.66 -3.94
C CYS A 35 2.48 -9.09 -3.38
N ALA A 36 3.72 -9.57 -3.18
CA ALA A 36 3.97 -10.95 -2.82
C ALA A 36 3.32 -11.34 -1.49
N GLY A 37 3.45 -10.53 -0.44
CA GLY A 37 2.92 -10.84 0.89
C GLY A 37 1.41 -11.11 0.91
N PRO A 38 0.57 -10.15 0.46
CA PRO A 38 -0.87 -10.35 0.35
C PRO A 38 -1.24 -11.52 -0.57
N LEU A 39 -0.65 -11.61 -1.77
CA LEU A 39 -0.97 -12.67 -2.73
C LEU A 39 -0.70 -14.06 -2.14
N TRP A 40 0.48 -14.28 -1.57
CA TRP A 40 0.85 -15.58 -1.00
C TRP A 40 -0.09 -15.97 0.13
N SER A 41 -0.54 -14.99 0.93
CA SER A 41 -1.44 -15.23 2.06
C SER A 41 -2.80 -15.82 1.66
N LEU A 42 -3.23 -15.65 0.41
CA LEU A 42 -4.46 -16.26 -0.14
C LEU A 42 -4.34 -17.78 -0.28
N TYR A 43 -3.13 -18.32 -0.33
CA TYR A 43 -2.87 -19.75 -0.46
C TYR A 43 -2.65 -20.47 0.88
N PHE A 44 -2.64 -19.74 2.00
CA PHE A 44 -2.35 -20.32 3.30
C PHE A 44 -3.60 -20.98 3.89
N ARG A 45 -3.55 -22.31 4.03
CA ARG A 45 -4.61 -23.09 4.71
C ARG A 45 -4.47 -23.10 6.23
N ARG A 46 -3.26 -22.86 6.74
CA ARG A 46 -2.93 -22.78 8.18
C ARG A 46 -1.89 -21.69 8.39
N PHE A 47 -2.11 -20.85 9.38
CA PHE A 47 -1.22 -19.75 9.75
C PHE A 47 -1.14 -19.67 11.26
N GLU A 48 0.07 -19.78 11.82
CA GLU A 48 0.30 -19.79 13.26
C GLU A 48 1.40 -18.82 13.63
N ARG A 49 1.25 -18.24 14.81
CA ARG A 49 2.25 -17.39 15.43
C ARG A 49 2.91 -18.17 16.56
N VAL A 50 4.24 -18.16 16.57
CA VAL A 50 5.03 -18.56 17.74
C VAL A 50 5.09 -17.33 18.65
N GLU A 51 4.73 -17.48 19.91
CA GLU A 51 4.69 -16.35 20.85
C GLU A 51 6.08 -15.93 21.30
N GLU A 52 7.02 -16.87 21.30
CA GLU A 52 8.40 -16.64 21.67
C GLU A 52 9.14 -15.81 20.59
N PRO A 53 9.91 -14.78 20.97
CA PRO A 53 10.67 -13.95 20.03
C PRO A 53 11.97 -14.64 19.59
N LEU A 54 11.84 -15.74 18.86
CA LEU A 54 12.96 -16.61 18.46
C LEU A 54 13.80 -16.03 17.31
N TYR A 55 13.40 -14.90 16.73
CA TYR A 55 14.08 -14.25 15.62
C TYR A 55 14.22 -12.75 15.86
N TYR A 56 15.46 -12.26 15.85
CA TYR A 56 15.77 -10.84 16.05
C TYR A 56 16.13 -10.19 14.72
N TYR A 57 15.35 -9.19 14.32
CA TYR A 57 15.60 -8.45 13.10
C TYR A 57 16.76 -7.46 13.30
N TYR A 58 17.82 -7.60 12.51
CA TYR A 58 18.94 -6.67 12.55
C TYR A 58 18.61 -5.38 11.80
N GLN A 59 18.64 -4.25 12.50
CA GLN A 59 18.44 -2.92 11.90
C GLN A 59 19.79 -2.19 11.80
N HIS A 60 20.18 -1.83 10.59
CA HIS A 60 21.38 -1.04 10.34
C HIS A 60 21.02 0.43 10.09
N ALA A 61 21.70 1.35 10.78
CA ALA A 61 21.39 2.79 10.75
C ALA A 61 21.54 3.45 9.37
N VAL A 62 22.40 2.89 8.49
CA VAL A 62 22.67 3.41 7.14
C VAL A 62 21.71 2.85 6.08
N SER A 63 20.58 2.27 6.49
CA SER A 63 19.61 1.68 5.57
C SER A 63 18.99 2.73 4.65
N THR A 64 19.20 2.57 3.34
CA THR A 64 18.63 3.40 2.26
C THR A 64 17.13 3.21 2.06
N VAL A 65 16.50 2.30 2.83
CA VAL A 65 15.07 2.01 2.80
C VAL A 65 14.25 3.24 3.21
N HIS A 66 14.77 4.09 4.10
CA HIS A 66 14.03 5.20 4.71
C HIS A 66 13.83 6.43 3.80
N HIS A 67 14.58 6.54 2.69
CA HIS A 67 14.44 7.69 1.80
C HIS A 67 13.27 7.49 0.83
N ILE A 68 12.28 8.38 0.88
CA ILE A 68 11.14 8.37 -0.05
C ILE A 68 11.50 9.16 -1.30
N THR A 69 11.27 8.57 -2.47
CA THR A 69 11.43 9.21 -3.79
C THR A 69 10.16 9.03 -4.60
N GLU A 70 9.97 9.84 -5.64
CA GLU A 70 8.85 9.65 -6.60
C GLU A 70 8.93 8.25 -7.25
N GLU A 71 10.14 7.80 -7.60
CA GLU A 71 10.38 6.47 -8.17
C GLU A 71 9.90 5.34 -7.24
N LYS A 72 10.29 5.37 -5.96
CA LYS A 72 9.80 4.40 -4.97
C LYS A 72 8.27 4.44 -4.79
N CYS A 73 7.66 5.62 -4.89
CA CYS A 73 6.21 5.74 -4.88
C CYS A 73 5.58 5.11 -6.13
N ARG A 74 6.19 5.26 -7.30
CA ARG A 74 5.75 4.61 -8.55
C ARG A 74 5.90 3.09 -8.47
N ASP A 75 6.97 2.60 -7.88
CA ASP A 75 7.16 1.16 -7.64
C ASP A 75 6.07 0.59 -6.72
N ARG A 76 5.66 1.35 -5.68
CA ARG A 76 4.52 0.94 -4.83
C ARG A 76 3.20 0.89 -5.62
N MET A 77 2.95 1.87 -6.49
CA MET A 77 1.78 1.85 -7.37
C MET A 77 1.80 0.61 -8.28
N LYS A 78 2.95 0.33 -8.89
CA LYS A 78 3.16 -0.86 -9.73
C LYS A 78 2.97 -2.16 -8.95
N ALA A 79 3.46 -2.26 -7.71
CA ALA A 79 3.24 -3.41 -6.86
C ALA A 79 1.74 -3.63 -6.55
N ALA A 80 0.98 -2.55 -6.34
CA ALA A 80 -0.47 -2.65 -6.15
C ALA A 80 -1.21 -3.07 -7.43
N GLU A 81 -0.82 -2.56 -8.60
CA GLU A 81 -1.34 -3.00 -9.91
C GLU A 81 -1.05 -4.48 -10.16
N LEU A 82 0.17 -4.93 -9.91
CA LEU A 82 0.54 -6.35 -10.01
C LEU A 82 -0.29 -7.22 -9.07
N LEU A 83 -0.50 -6.79 -7.82
CA LEU A 83 -1.38 -7.51 -6.89
C LEU A 83 -2.81 -7.63 -7.43
N TYR A 84 -3.36 -6.54 -7.98
CA TYR A 84 -4.69 -6.56 -8.59
C TYR A 84 -4.76 -7.57 -9.75
N THR A 85 -3.81 -7.48 -10.69
CA THR A 85 -3.75 -8.36 -11.86
C THR A 85 -3.56 -9.83 -11.47
N GLU A 86 -2.69 -10.15 -10.53
CA GLU A 86 -2.50 -11.52 -10.04
C GLU A 86 -3.78 -12.06 -9.38
N CYS A 87 -4.44 -11.24 -8.55
CA CYS A 87 -5.71 -11.62 -7.92
C CYS A 87 -6.82 -11.82 -8.95
N GLU A 88 -6.88 -11.01 -9.99
CA GLU A 88 -7.84 -11.15 -11.10
C GLU A 88 -7.58 -12.44 -11.89
N ASN A 89 -6.35 -12.64 -12.36
CA ASN A 89 -5.94 -13.79 -13.15
C ASN A 89 -6.15 -15.12 -12.43
N ARG A 90 -6.01 -15.12 -11.10
CA ARG A 90 -6.18 -16.31 -10.25
C ARG A 90 -7.61 -16.48 -9.73
N GLY A 91 -8.53 -15.58 -10.07
CA GLY A 91 -9.95 -15.64 -9.70
C GLY A 91 -10.30 -15.13 -8.30
N PHE A 92 -9.31 -14.67 -7.52
CA PHE A 92 -9.52 -14.15 -6.17
C PHE A 92 -10.26 -12.81 -6.14
N LEU A 93 -10.19 -12.02 -7.21
CA LEU A 93 -10.90 -10.74 -7.30
C LEU A 93 -12.42 -10.89 -7.13
N THR A 94 -12.99 -12.03 -7.51
CA THR A 94 -14.41 -12.34 -7.34
C THR A 94 -14.74 -12.69 -5.89
N GLU A 95 -13.94 -13.55 -5.27
CA GLU A 95 -14.20 -14.06 -3.92
C GLU A 95 -13.86 -13.04 -2.81
N TYR A 96 -12.76 -12.32 -2.98
CA TYR A 96 -12.20 -11.40 -1.97
C TYR A 96 -12.22 -9.94 -2.42
N ARG A 97 -13.24 -9.56 -3.20
CA ARG A 97 -13.32 -8.25 -3.85
C ARG A 97 -13.10 -7.08 -2.89
N GLU A 98 -13.83 -7.06 -1.78
CA GLU A 98 -13.77 -5.94 -0.82
C GLU A 98 -12.38 -5.81 -0.18
N GLN A 99 -11.75 -6.94 0.13
CA GLN A 99 -10.41 -6.99 0.71
C GLN A 99 -9.35 -6.51 -0.29
N ILE A 100 -9.44 -6.99 -1.54
CA ILE A 100 -8.51 -6.61 -2.61
C ILE A 100 -8.66 -5.14 -2.97
N GLU A 101 -9.91 -4.64 -3.07
CA GLU A 101 -10.20 -3.23 -3.29
C GLU A 101 -9.57 -2.35 -2.23
N TYR A 102 -9.76 -2.68 -0.95
CA TYR A 102 -9.15 -1.92 0.13
C TYR A 102 -7.62 -2.02 0.09
N ARG A 103 -7.06 -3.21 -0.12
CA ARG A 103 -5.61 -3.38 -0.13
C ARG A 103 -4.96 -2.63 -1.28
N PHE A 104 -5.60 -2.62 -2.45
CA PHE A 104 -5.21 -1.79 -3.58
C PHE A 104 -5.27 -0.31 -3.22
N THR A 105 -6.40 0.15 -2.69
CA THR A 105 -6.61 1.56 -2.28
C THR A 105 -5.58 2.00 -1.24
N GLU A 106 -5.32 1.17 -0.23
CA GLU A 106 -4.37 1.45 0.86
C GLU A 106 -2.95 1.63 0.30
N LEU A 107 -2.49 0.71 -0.56
CA LEU A 107 -1.14 0.72 -1.13
C LEU A 107 -0.97 1.75 -2.25
N TYR A 108 -1.84 1.71 -3.24
CA TYR A 108 -1.78 2.56 -4.42
C TYR A 108 -2.02 4.01 -4.07
N TYR A 109 -2.99 4.32 -3.21
CA TYR A 109 -3.43 5.68 -2.96
C TYR A 109 -3.07 6.18 -1.57
N VAL A 110 -3.62 5.60 -0.49
CA VAL A 110 -3.52 6.18 0.86
C VAL A 110 -2.06 6.31 1.31
N ILE A 111 -1.35 5.18 1.42
CA ILE A 111 0.05 5.15 1.89
C ILE A 111 0.94 5.94 0.94
N THR A 112 0.75 5.76 -0.37
CA THR A 112 1.58 6.42 -1.38
C THR A 112 1.39 7.93 -1.39
N LEU A 113 0.16 8.43 -1.27
CA LEU A 113 -0.14 9.85 -1.23
C LEU A 113 0.56 10.54 -0.07
N PHE A 114 0.37 10.03 1.16
CA PHE A 114 0.91 10.69 2.35
C PHE A 114 2.44 10.51 2.45
N SER A 115 2.98 9.37 2.02
CA SER A 115 4.43 9.18 1.91
C SER A 115 5.03 10.13 0.88
N TYR A 116 4.40 10.28 -0.29
CA TYR A 116 4.86 11.18 -1.35
C TYR A 116 4.87 12.63 -0.89
N LEU A 117 3.76 13.10 -0.30
CA LEU A 117 3.64 14.48 0.15
C LEU A 117 4.59 14.83 1.29
N SER A 118 4.89 13.89 2.18
CA SER A 118 5.79 14.10 3.33
C SER A 118 7.27 13.92 2.97
N GLY A 119 7.59 12.96 2.11
CA GLY A 119 8.95 12.54 1.84
C GLY A 119 9.60 13.14 0.59
N VAL A 120 8.81 13.58 -0.40
CA VAL A 120 9.35 14.21 -1.62
C VAL A 120 9.46 15.71 -1.42
N GLU A 121 10.63 16.29 -1.73
CA GLU A 121 10.93 17.70 -1.49
C GLU A 121 9.99 18.64 -2.26
N LYS A 122 9.74 18.31 -3.54
CA LYS A 122 8.90 19.08 -4.47
C LYS A 122 7.79 18.19 -5.05
N PRO A 123 6.75 17.85 -4.27
CA PRO A 123 5.65 17.01 -4.73
C PRO A 123 4.88 17.69 -5.87
N LYS A 124 4.60 16.95 -6.94
CA LYS A 124 3.85 17.45 -8.10
C LYS A 124 2.36 17.21 -7.91
N MET A 125 1.54 18.22 -8.24
CA MET A 125 0.08 18.06 -8.22
C MET A 125 -0.41 17.02 -9.24
N SER A 126 0.28 16.89 -10.38
CA SER A 126 -0.05 15.88 -11.39
C SER A 126 0.05 14.45 -10.84
N PHE A 127 1.09 14.16 -10.05
CA PHE A 127 1.25 12.87 -9.39
C PHE A 127 0.15 12.62 -8.35
N VAL A 128 -0.18 13.64 -7.55
CA VAL A 128 -1.27 13.56 -6.56
C VAL A 128 -2.61 13.22 -7.23
N LYS A 129 -2.90 13.89 -8.35
CA LYS A 129 -4.09 13.64 -9.17
C LYS A 129 -4.08 12.23 -9.78
N GLU A 130 -2.93 11.78 -10.30
CA GLU A 130 -2.73 10.44 -10.87
C GLU A 130 -3.10 9.35 -9.86
N LEU A 131 -2.74 9.49 -8.58
CA LEU A 131 -3.07 8.50 -7.54
C LEU A 131 -4.59 8.33 -7.36
N ARG A 132 -5.34 9.43 -7.31
CA ARG A 132 -6.81 9.39 -7.19
C ARG A 132 -7.41 8.75 -8.44
N GLU A 133 -7.04 9.24 -9.63
CA GLU A 133 -7.58 8.75 -10.90
C GLU A 133 -7.23 7.28 -11.13
N GLY A 134 -6.05 6.83 -10.73
CA GLY A 134 -5.68 5.42 -10.76
C GLY A 134 -6.59 4.56 -9.89
N THR A 135 -6.85 4.97 -8.66
CA THR A 135 -7.75 4.20 -7.77
C THR A 135 -9.20 4.22 -8.24
N GLU A 136 -9.71 5.37 -8.68
CA GLU A 136 -11.09 5.50 -9.17
C GLU A 136 -11.33 4.72 -10.48
N ARG A 137 -10.29 4.51 -11.30
CA ARG A 137 -10.38 3.66 -12.50
C ARG A 137 -10.62 2.19 -12.17
N HIS A 138 -9.99 1.67 -11.11
CA HIS A 138 -10.19 0.27 -10.68
C HIS A 138 -11.41 0.13 -9.77
N PHE A 139 -11.60 1.07 -8.85
CA PHE A 139 -12.59 1.01 -7.78
C PHE A 139 -13.21 2.40 -7.54
N PRO A 140 -14.23 2.82 -8.32
CA PRO A 140 -14.79 4.17 -8.25
C PRO A 140 -15.48 4.50 -6.90
N GLU A 141 -15.96 3.48 -6.21
CA GLU A 141 -16.64 3.61 -4.90
C GLU A 141 -15.78 3.12 -3.73
N PHE A 142 -14.45 3.14 -3.88
CA PHE A 142 -13.50 2.65 -2.85
C PHE A 142 -13.73 3.26 -1.45
N ASP A 143 -14.27 4.48 -1.38
CA ASP A 143 -14.51 5.21 -0.14
C ASP A 143 -15.77 4.72 0.62
N ARG A 144 -16.55 3.83 0.02
CA ARG A 144 -17.65 3.10 0.67
C ARG A 144 -17.23 1.74 1.22
N ASN A 145 -16.03 1.27 0.88
CA ASN A 145 -15.51 -0.01 1.33
C ASN A 145 -15.47 -0.09 2.86
N LYS A 146 -16.01 -1.16 3.44
CA LYS A 146 -16.06 -1.33 4.91
C LYS A 146 -14.67 -1.28 5.56
N TYR A 147 -13.66 -1.86 4.91
CA TYR A 147 -12.29 -1.86 5.42
C TYR A 147 -11.61 -0.50 5.27
N TYR A 148 -11.96 0.26 4.23
CA TYR A 148 -11.53 1.66 4.13
C TYR A 148 -12.07 2.50 5.29
N LEU A 149 -13.34 2.29 5.65
CA LEU A 149 -13.98 3.01 6.75
C LEU A 149 -13.45 2.59 8.13
N GLU A 150 -13.06 1.34 8.29
CA GLU A 150 -12.53 0.77 9.54
C GLU A 150 -11.06 1.11 9.76
N TYR A 151 -10.22 0.95 8.73
CA TYR A 151 -8.76 0.97 8.90
C TYR A 151 -8.07 2.26 8.44
N THR A 152 -8.74 3.12 7.66
CA THR A 152 -8.17 4.41 7.28
C THR A 152 -8.51 5.47 8.32
N GLY A 153 -7.49 6.19 8.80
CA GLY A 153 -7.66 7.17 9.87
C GLY A 153 -8.65 8.29 9.50
N PRO A 154 -9.36 8.89 10.47
CA PRO A 154 -10.36 9.93 10.19
C PRO A 154 -9.76 11.15 9.46
N GLU A 155 -8.54 11.55 9.81
CA GLU A 155 -7.84 12.66 9.14
C GLU A 155 -7.44 12.29 7.71
N GLU A 156 -6.93 11.09 7.47
CA GLU A 156 -6.61 10.59 6.12
C GLU A 156 -7.85 10.55 5.24
N ARG A 157 -8.96 10.01 5.76
CA ARG A 157 -10.25 9.99 5.05
C ARG A 157 -10.76 11.39 4.73
N LYS A 158 -10.61 12.35 5.64
CA LYS A 158 -10.96 13.76 5.43
C LYS A 158 -10.12 14.38 4.29
N PHE A 159 -8.83 14.08 4.23
CA PHE A 159 -7.95 14.54 3.15
C PHE A 159 -8.32 13.93 1.80
N ILE A 160 -8.53 12.62 1.76
CA ILE A 160 -8.95 11.91 0.55
C ILE A 160 -10.31 12.43 0.07
N ALA A 161 -11.27 12.63 0.98
CA ALA A 161 -12.57 13.21 0.64
C ALA A 161 -12.45 14.66 0.12
N MET A 162 -11.49 15.44 0.62
CA MET A 162 -11.17 16.76 0.07
C MET A 162 -10.61 16.66 -1.35
N GLN A 163 -9.70 15.71 -1.59
CA GLN A 163 -9.10 15.48 -2.91
C GLN A 163 -10.13 15.00 -3.93
N LYS A 164 -11.05 14.09 -3.55
CA LYS A 164 -12.16 13.65 -4.41
C LYS A 164 -13.02 14.82 -4.91
N LYS A 165 -13.19 15.87 -4.09
CA LYS A 165 -13.92 17.08 -4.49
C LYS A 165 -13.07 18.02 -5.34
N SER A 166 -11.76 18.15 -5.05
CA SER A 166 -10.84 19.01 -5.79
C SER A 166 -9.38 18.69 -5.45
N ASP A 167 -8.61 18.24 -6.44
CA ASP A 167 -7.15 18.03 -6.28
C ASP A 167 -6.44 19.32 -5.89
N LEU A 168 -6.80 20.45 -6.52
CA LEU A 168 -6.17 21.74 -6.27
C LEU A 168 -6.39 22.21 -4.84
N ARG A 169 -7.63 22.15 -4.35
CA ARG A 169 -7.96 22.55 -2.97
C ARG A 169 -7.21 21.69 -1.96
N PHE A 170 -7.22 20.38 -2.16
CA PHE A 170 -6.51 19.45 -1.30
C PHE A 170 -4.99 19.73 -1.30
N TYR A 171 -4.39 19.84 -2.48
CA TYR A 171 -2.96 20.07 -2.62
C TYR A 171 -2.53 21.37 -1.93
N LEU A 172 -3.20 22.48 -2.21
CA LEU A 172 -2.87 23.77 -1.57
C LEU A 172 -3.05 23.72 -0.06
N TYR A 173 -4.17 23.16 0.42
CA TYR A 173 -4.44 23.03 1.85
C TYR A 173 -3.33 22.22 2.55
N TYR A 174 -2.96 21.07 1.98
CA TYR A 174 -1.96 20.19 2.56
C TYR A 174 -0.57 20.86 2.58
N ARG A 175 -0.19 21.54 1.50
CA ARG A 175 1.09 22.27 1.41
C ARG A 175 1.18 23.42 2.40
N ILE A 176 0.11 24.20 2.57
CA ILE A 176 0.06 25.26 3.60
C ILE A 176 0.20 24.64 5.00
N ARG A 177 -0.52 23.56 5.27
CA ARG A 177 -0.43 22.87 6.57
C ARG A 177 0.99 22.38 6.87
N GLN A 178 1.66 21.78 5.88
CA GLN A 178 3.06 21.35 6.02
C GLN A 178 4.01 22.52 6.27
N PHE A 179 3.81 23.64 5.56
CA PHE A 179 4.61 24.84 5.76
C PHE A 179 4.44 25.39 7.18
N VAL A 180 3.20 25.49 7.68
CA VAL A 180 2.92 25.93 9.06
C VAL A 180 3.55 24.98 10.09
N TRP A 181 3.53 23.67 9.85
CA TRP A 181 4.19 22.69 10.71
C TRP A 181 5.71 22.89 10.76
N LYS A 182 6.35 23.13 9.61
CA LYS A 182 7.79 23.41 9.55
C LYS A 182 8.19 24.70 10.26
N LEU A 183 7.30 25.68 10.36
CA LEU A 183 7.55 26.91 11.13
C LEU A 183 7.40 26.73 12.65
N ARG A 184 6.78 25.63 13.09
CA ARG A 184 6.56 25.32 14.52
C ARG A 184 7.58 24.33 15.09
N ALA A 185 8.37 23.68 14.23
CA ALA A 185 9.43 22.74 14.58
C ALA A 185 10.77 23.47 14.61
#